data_AF-A0A7D5ERV1-F1
#
_entry.id   AF-A0A7D5ERV1-F1
#
_cell.length_a   1.000
_cell.length_b   1.000
_cell.length_c   1.000
_cell.angle_alpha   90.00
_cell.angle_beta   90.00
_cell.angle_gamma   90.00
#
_symmetry.space_group_name_H-M   'P 1'
#
loop_
_entity.id
_entity.type
_entity.pdbx_description
1 polymer ?
#
loop_
_entity_poly.entity_id
_entity_poly.type
_entity_poly.pdbx_seq_one_letter_code
_entity_poly.pdbx_strand_id
1 'polypeptide(L)'
;MTSASTQRVCFSLQVRPELLDEYIRRHTPVWPEMLAEIAASGRRSYSLFLAEGGRLIGYYEVDDDAAAQAYLAASPVAARWEAEMARFFVGLAGRPDQAATALTEVFNLHDQLAASAASTPTTDESDDAS
;
A
#
# COMPACT_ATOMS: atom_id res chain seq x y z
N MET A 1 -24.59 2.01 -8.57
CA MET A 1 -23.13 2.21 -8.52
C MET A 1 -22.67 1.56 -7.23
N THR A 2 -22.06 0.39 -7.32
CA THR A 2 -21.47 -0.29 -6.16
C THR A 2 -20.36 0.63 -5.65
N SER A 3 -20.44 1.10 -4.41
CA SER A 3 -19.28 1.78 -3.80
C SER A 3 -18.11 0.81 -3.86
N ALA A 4 -17.08 1.15 -4.62
CA ALA A 4 -15.85 0.37 -4.63
C ALA A 4 -15.22 0.52 -3.24
N SER A 5 -15.15 -0.58 -2.51
CA SER A 5 -14.48 -0.60 -1.21
C SER A 5 -12.98 -0.46 -1.46
N THR A 6 -12.38 0.63 -1.00
CA THR A 6 -10.93 0.80 -1.02
C THR A 6 -10.26 -0.34 -0.25
N GLN A 7 -9.35 -1.04 -0.91
CA GLN A 7 -8.47 -2.03 -0.31
C GLN A 7 -7.23 -1.33 0.25
N ARG A 8 -6.82 -1.74 1.45
CA ARG A 8 -5.58 -1.31 2.09
C ARG A 8 -4.63 -2.47 2.12
N VAL A 9 -3.49 -2.31 1.46
CA VAL A 9 -2.46 -3.34 1.40
C VAL A 9 -1.31 -2.92 2.30
N CYS A 10 -0.96 -3.79 3.23
CA CYS A 10 0.22 -3.64 4.07
C CYS A 10 1.13 -4.85 3.84
N PHE A 11 2.42 -4.62 3.66
CA PHE A 11 3.37 -5.68 3.39
C PHE A 11 4.71 -5.43 4.06
N SER A 12 5.49 -6.48 4.21
CA SER A 12 6.85 -6.39 4.73
C SER A 12 7.89 -6.99 3.78
N LEU A 13 9.05 -6.36 3.75
CA LEU A 13 10.25 -6.78 3.04
C LEU A 13 11.46 -6.63 3.95
N GLN A 14 12.57 -7.25 3.57
CA GLN A 14 13.84 -7.14 4.28
C GLN A 14 14.89 -6.52 3.34
N VAL A 15 15.32 -5.31 3.65
CA VAL A 15 16.44 -4.64 2.98
C VAL A 15 17.74 -5.11 3.62
N ARG A 16 18.80 -5.25 2.81
CA ARG A 16 20.14 -5.54 3.29
C ARG A 16 20.64 -4.39 4.17
N PRO A 17 20.97 -4.65 5.46
CA PRO A 17 21.40 -3.60 6.40
C PRO A 17 22.58 -2.77 5.89
N GLU A 18 23.51 -3.39 5.17
CA GLU A 18 24.70 -2.74 4.62
C GLU A 18 24.41 -1.81 3.43
N LEU A 19 23.18 -1.83 2.87
CA LEU A 19 22.78 -0.99 1.73
C LEU A 19 21.69 0.05 2.06
N LEU A 20 21.35 0.24 3.35
CA LEU A 20 20.25 1.13 3.76
C LEU A 20 20.45 2.57 3.32
N ASP A 21 21.65 3.13 3.48
CA ASP A 21 21.93 4.50 3.08
C ASP A 21 21.69 4.73 1.59
N GLU A 22 22.08 3.76 0.76
CA GLU A 22 21.82 3.85 -0.67
C GLU A 22 20.34 3.64 -0.98
N TYR A 23 19.68 2.68 -0.33
CA TYR A 23 18.24 2.45 -0.50
C TYR A 23 17.43 3.74 -0.25
N ILE A 24 17.74 4.46 0.84
CA ILE A 24 17.09 5.73 1.19
C ILE A 24 17.36 6.79 0.12
N ARG A 25 18.60 6.92 -0.36
CA ARG A 25 18.94 7.87 -1.43
C ARG A 25 18.16 7.60 -2.72
N ARG A 26 17.98 6.33 -3.09
CA ARG A 26 17.18 5.97 -4.28
C ARG A 26 15.71 6.36 -4.14
N HIS A 27 15.18 6.41 -2.92
CA HIS A 27 13.78 6.80 -2.66
C HIS A 27 13.62 8.31 -2.39
N THR A 28 14.69 9.11 -2.49
CA THR A 28 14.70 10.54 -2.12
C THR A 28 15.39 11.42 -3.18
N PRO A 29 14.77 11.64 -4.35
CA PRO A 29 13.45 11.17 -4.78
C PRO A 29 13.51 9.94 -5.70
N VAL A 30 12.39 9.22 -5.77
CA VAL A 30 12.11 8.22 -6.82
C VAL A 30 11.99 8.91 -8.19
N TRP A 31 12.25 8.17 -9.26
CA TRP A 31 12.11 8.67 -10.64
C TRP A 31 10.68 9.16 -10.92
N PRO A 32 10.51 10.34 -11.55
CA PRO A 32 9.19 10.88 -11.87
C PRO A 32 8.31 9.94 -12.69
N GLU A 33 8.88 9.23 -13.67
CA GLU A 33 8.16 8.27 -14.49
C GLU A 33 7.65 7.08 -13.67
N MET A 34 8.41 6.60 -12.68
CA MET A 34 7.97 5.50 -11.82
C MET A 34 6.84 5.94 -10.90
N LEU A 35 6.89 7.19 -10.40
CA LEU A 35 5.79 7.76 -9.62
C LEU A 35 4.50 7.86 -10.45
N ALA A 36 4.62 8.24 -11.73
CA ALA A 36 3.47 8.28 -12.64
C ALA A 36 2.86 6.90 -12.87
N GLU A 37 3.68 5.86 -13.06
CA GLU A 37 3.21 4.47 -13.22
C GLU A 37 2.50 3.95 -11.96
N ILE A 38 3.04 4.23 -10.77
CA ILE A 38 2.39 3.89 -9.50
C ILE A 38 1.02 4.56 -9.41
N ALA A 39 0.95 5.87 -9.68
CA ALA A 39 -0.32 6.59 -9.64
C ALA A 39 -1.32 6.07 -10.69
N ALA A 40 -0.87 5.80 -11.92
CA ALA A 40 -1.69 5.29 -13.00
C ALA A 40 -2.24 3.87 -12.74
N SER A 41 -1.52 3.06 -11.95
CA SER A 41 -2.02 1.76 -11.47
C SER A 41 -3.20 1.86 -10.50
N GLY A 42 -3.52 3.06 -10.00
CA GLY A 42 -4.58 3.29 -9.01
C GLY A 42 -4.11 3.21 -7.56
N ARG A 43 -2.82 2.90 -7.31
CA ARG A 43 -2.22 2.96 -5.97
C ARG A 43 -2.11 4.40 -5.50
N ARG A 44 -2.56 4.66 -4.26
CA ARG A 44 -2.51 5.96 -3.60
C ARG A 44 -2.13 5.81 -2.13
N SER A 45 -1.90 6.94 -1.46
CA SER A 45 -1.51 6.96 -0.04
C SER A 45 -0.29 6.04 0.24
N TYR A 46 0.58 5.85 -0.75
CA TYR A 46 1.64 4.85 -0.72
C TYR A 46 2.83 5.38 0.10
N SER A 47 3.09 4.72 1.23
CA SER A 47 4.23 4.99 2.10
C SER A 47 5.09 3.75 2.32
N LEU A 48 6.39 3.98 2.52
CA LEU A 48 7.36 2.98 2.96
C LEU A 48 7.97 3.45 4.29
N PHE A 49 8.06 2.55 5.25
CA PHE A 49 8.61 2.79 6.58
C PHE A 49 9.75 1.80 6.84
N LEU A 50 10.92 2.31 7.18
CA LEU A 50 12.09 1.51 7.48
C LEU A 50 12.28 1.42 8.99
N ALA A 51 12.29 0.21 9.53
CA ALA A 51 12.64 -0.09 10.91
C ALA A 51 14.12 -0.50 11.03
N GLU A 52 14.59 -0.64 12.27
CA GLU A 52 15.94 -1.13 12.56
C GLU A 52 16.22 -2.49 11.91
N GLY A 53 17.50 -2.75 11.62
CA GLY A 53 17.93 -4.00 11.00
C GLY A 53 17.43 -4.20 9.56
N GLY A 54 16.87 -3.17 8.91
CA GLY A 54 16.47 -3.19 7.51
C GLY A 54 15.09 -3.75 7.21
N ARG A 55 14.26 -3.98 8.23
CA ARG A 55 12.86 -4.36 8.02
C ARG A 55 12.10 -3.18 7.41
N LEU A 56 11.55 -3.38 6.22
CA LEU A 56 10.76 -2.39 5.50
C LEU A 56 9.29 -2.77 5.56
N ILE A 57 8.43 -1.81 5.91
CA ILE A 57 6.97 -1.94 5.86
C ILE A 57 6.47 -1.02 4.75
N GLY A 58 5.69 -1.56 3.82
CA GLY A 58 5.00 -0.79 2.81
C GLY A 58 3.50 -0.80 3.02
N TYR A 59 2.86 0.33 2.72
CA TYR A 59 1.43 0.50 2.82
C TYR A 59 0.91 1.30 1.62
N TYR A 60 -0.16 0.86 0.99
CA TYR A 60 -0.90 1.67 0.00
C TYR A 60 -2.39 1.35 0.00
N GLU A 61 -3.16 2.27 -0.56
CA GLU A 61 -4.58 2.12 -0.84
C GLU A 61 -4.79 1.90 -2.34
N VAL A 62 -5.76 1.08 -2.70
CA VAL A 62 -6.12 0.76 -4.10
C VAL A 62 -7.56 0.25 -4.16
N ASP A 63 -8.25 0.43 -5.27
CA ASP A 63 -9.63 -0.08 -5.41
C ASP A 63 -9.66 -1.53 -5.94
N ASP A 64 -8.65 -1.92 -6.73
CA ASP A 64 -8.43 -3.28 -7.23
C ASP A 64 -6.91 -3.57 -7.26
N ASP A 65 -6.42 -4.30 -6.26
CA ASP A 65 -4.99 -4.61 -6.17
C ASP A 65 -4.51 -5.55 -7.30
N ALA A 66 -5.36 -6.47 -7.76
CA ALA A 66 -4.98 -7.40 -8.82
C ALA A 66 -4.82 -6.66 -10.16
N ALA A 67 -5.71 -5.72 -10.46
CA ALA A 67 -5.58 -4.86 -11.63
C ALA A 67 -4.34 -3.95 -11.53
N ALA A 68 -4.06 -3.37 -10.36
CA ALA A 68 -2.87 -2.54 -10.15
C ALA A 68 -1.57 -3.33 -10.32
N GLN A 69 -1.50 -4.55 -9.78
CA GLN A 69 -0.37 -5.47 -9.97
C GLN A 69 -0.17 -5.81 -11.45
N ALA A 70 -1.25 -6.15 -12.17
CA ALA A 70 -1.19 -6.48 -13.59
C ALA A 70 -0.71 -5.29 -14.44
N TYR A 71 -1.17 -4.07 -14.12
CA TYR A 71 -0.72 -2.85 -14.77
C TYR A 71 0.80 -2.65 -14.61
N LEU A 72 1.30 -2.69 -13.37
CA LEU A 72 2.73 -2.49 -13.10
C LEU A 72 3.60 -3.61 -13.68
N ALA A 73 3.11 -4.86 -13.69
CA ALA A 73 3.82 -5.98 -14.31
C ALA A 73 4.01 -5.80 -15.83
N ALA A 74 3.12 -5.08 -16.50
CA ALA A 74 3.22 -4.75 -17.91
C ALA A 74 4.06 -3.49 -18.20
N SER A 75 4.44 -2.73 -17.16
CA SER A 75 5.14 -1.46 -17.31
C SER A 75 6.65 -1.65 -17.49
N PRO A 76 7.25 -1.18 -18.60
CA PRO A 76 8.70 -1.25 -18.80
C PRO A 76 9.46 -0.35 -17.81
N VAL A 77 8.86 0.73 -17.35
CA VAL A 77 9.44 1.63 -16.34
C VAL A 77 9.51 0.93 -14.99
N ALA A 78 8.41 0.27 -14.58
CA ALA A 78 8.39 -0.52 -13.35
C ALA A 78 9.39 -1.67 -13.41
N ALA A 79 9.47 -2.38 -14.53
CA ALA A 79 10.45 -3.46 -14.72
C ALA A 79 11.91 -2.96 -14.57
N ARG A 80 12.24 -1.79 -15.14
CA ARG A 80 13.57 -1.19 -14.99
C ARG A 80 13.86 -0.80 -13.54
N TRP A 81 12.89 -0.16 -12.89
CA TRP A 81 13.02 0.23 -11.48
C TRP A 81 13.23 -0.99 -10.58
N GLU A 82 12.42 -2.04 -10.75
CA GLU A 82 12.54 -3.29 -10.00
C GLU A 82 13.89 -3.97 -10.23
N ALA A 83 14.41 -3.99 -11.45
CA ALA A 83 15.73 -4.55 -11.74
C ALA A 83 16.85 -3.84 -10.96
N GLU A 84 16.79 -2.51 -10.84
CA GLU A 84 17.75 -1.76 -10.02
C GLU A 84 17.53 -1.98 -8.52
N MET A 85 16.28 -2.08 -8.09
CA MET A 85 15.93 -2.24 -6.68
C MET A 85 16.11 -3.66 -6.15
N ALA A 86 16.07 -4.67 -7.03
CA ALA A 86 16.18 -6.09 -6.67
C ALA A 86 17.41 -6.39 -5.82
N ARG A 87 18.51 -5.68 -6.07
CA ARG A 87 19.70 -5.84 -5.25
C ARG A 87 19.41 -5.48 -3.80
N PHE A 88 18.61 -4.49 -3.43
CA PHE A 88 18.52 -4.07 -2.03
C PHE A 88 17.90 -5.11 -1.09
N PHE A 89 17.13 -6.07 -1.59
CA PHE A 89 16.35 -6.97 -0.75
C PHE A 89 17.03 -8.33 -0.50
N VAL A 90 16.77 -8.90 0.68
CA VAL A 90 17.17 -10.26 1.07
C VAL A 90 16.08 -11.24 0.63
N GLY A 91 16.49 -12.42 0.13
CA GLY A 91 15.56 -13.53 -0.06
C GLY A 91 14.61 -13.39 -1.26
N LEU A 92 14.91 -12.49 -2.21
CA LEU A 92 14.22 -12.46 -3.49
C LEU A 92 14.60 -13.68 -4.34
N ALA A 93 13.90 -14.80 -4.15
CA ALA A 93 13.76 -15.78 -5.20
C ALA A 93 12.59 -15.33 -6.10
N GLY A 94 12.84 -14.41 -7.05
CA GLY A 94 11.82 -13.90 -7.99
C GLY A 94 11.66 -12.37 -7.99
N ARG A 95 10.54 -11.86 -8.55
CA ARG A 95 10.25 -10.42 -8.59
C ARG A 95 9.89 -9.87 -7.20
N PRO A 96 10.22 -8.59 -6.89
CA PRO A 96 9.95 -7.96 -5.59
C PRO A 96 8.49 -7.95 -5.14
N ASP A 97 7.55 -7.93 -6.09
CA ASP A 97 6.11 -8.01 -5.85
C ASP A 97 5.66 -9.38 -5.32
N GLN A 98 6.43 -10.46 -5.56
CA GLN A 98 6.11 -11.82 -5.08
C GLN A 98 6.75 -12.18 -3.73
N ALA A 99 7.77 -11.45 -3.29
CA ALA A 99 8.45 -11.72 -2.00
C ALA A 99 7.94 -10.87 -0.84
N ALA A 100 7.08 -9.89 -1.12
CA ALA A 100 6.43 -9.07 -0.11
C ALA A 100 5.48 -9.95 0.72
N THR A 101 5.75 -10.05 2.03
CA THR A 101 4.84 -10.77 2.94
C THR A 101 3.69 -9.85 3.28
N ALA A 102 2.50 -10.16 2.78
CA ALA A 102 1.27 -9.44 3.12
C ALA A 102 0.99 -9.53 4.63
N LEU A 103 0.57 -8.42 5.22
CA LEU A 103 0.21 -8.31 6.62
C LEU A 103 -1.31 -8.17 6.75
N THR A 104 -1.88 -8.88 7.72
CA THR A 104 -3.32 -8.82 8.00
C THR A 104 -3.67 -7.50 8.69
N GLU A 105 -4.56 -6.72 8.08
CA GLU A 105 -5.19 -5.59 8.77
C GLU A 105 -6.14 -6.14 9.85
N VAL A 106 -5.92 -5.71 11.11
CA VAL A 106 -6.76 -6.13 12.26
C VAL A 106 -7.62 -5.00 12.81
N PHE A 107 -7.35 -3.75 12.41
CA PHE A 107 -8.06 -2.56 12.86
C PHE A 107 -7.93 -1.41 11.85
N ASN A 108 -9.03 -0.70 11.60
CA ASN A 108 -9.04 0.59 10.93
C ASN A 108 -10.06 1.52 11.60
N LEU A 109 -9.60 2.70 12.03
CA LEU A 109 -10.44 3.66 12.74
C LEU A 109 -11.57 4.22 11.86
N HIS A 110 -11.26 4.58 10.61
CA HIS A 110 -12.22 5.21 9.70
C HIS A 110 -13.39 4.28 9.41
N ASP A 111 -13.09 3.03 9.06
CA ASP A 111 -14.11 2.02 8.76
C ASP A 111 -14.98 1.71 9.98
N GLN A 112 -14.38 1.60 11.17
CA GLN A 112 -15.15 1.35 12.39
C GLN A 112 -16.01 2.55 12.81
N LEU A 113 -15.53 3.79 12.64
CA LEU A 113 -16.35 4.99 12.84
C LEU A 113 -17.52 5.05 11.86
N ALA A 114 -17.29 4.74 10.58
CA ALA A 114 -18.34 4.72 9.56
C ALA A 114 -19.40 3.65 9.86
N ALA A 115 -18.99 2.44 10.24
CA ALA A 115 -19.89 1.37 10.65
C ALA A 115 -20.67 1.71 11.93
N SER A 116 -20.02 2.34 12.91
CA SER A 116 -20.66 2.78 14.15
C SER A 116 -21.71 3.85 13.90
N ALA A 117 -21.43 4.84 13.04
CA ALA A 117 -22.37 5.89 12.69
C ALA A 117 -23.59 5.32 11.95
N ALA A 118 -23.39 4.37 11.04
CA ALA A 118 -24.46 3.70 10.31
C ALA A 118 -25.37 2.82 11.20
N SER A 119 -24.87 2.39 12.37
CA SER A 119 -25.59 1.50 13.29
C SER A 119 -26.40 2.23 14.37
N THR A 120 -26.34 3.57 14.42
CA THR A 120 -27.09 4.35 15.43
C THR A 120 -28.54 4.54 14.92
N PRO A 121 -29.57 3.95 15.57
CA PRO A 121 -30.95 4.20 15.19
C PRO A 121 -31.27 5.67 15.47
N THR A 122 -31.88 6.37 14.52
CA THR A 122 -32.55 7.65 14.79
C THR A 122 -33.70 7.36 15.75
N THR A 123 -33.52 7.66 17.03
CA THR A 123 -34.65 7.77 17.96
C THR A 123 -35.42 9.01 17.54
N ASP A 124 -36.46 8.81 16.74
CA ASP A 124 -37.48 9.81 16.48
C ASP A 124 -38.28 9.99 17.77
N GLU A 125 -37.83 10.93 18.60
CA GLU A 125 -38.54 11.40 19.78
C GLU A 125 -39.74 12.25 19.29
N SER A 126 -40.75 11.56 18.78
CA SER A 126 -42.12 12.09 18.69
C SER A 126 -42.79 11.86 20.03
N ASP A 127 -42.37 12.63 21.04
CA ASP A 127 -43.08 12.76 22.30
C ASP A 127 -44.13 13.87 22.17
N ASP A 128 -45.36 13.49 22.50
CA ASP A 128 -46.48 14.32 22.97
C ASP A 128 -46.91 15.57 22.17
N ALA A 129 -48.07 15.45 21.51
CA ALA A 129 -49.05 16.53 21.48
C ALA A 129 -50.46 15.94 21.56
N SER A 130 -50.90 15.71 22.82
CA SER A 130 -52.24 15.99 23.38
C SER A 130 -53.50 15.54 22.63
#